data_AF-A0AAX7UJT7-F1
#
_entry.id   AF-A0AAX7UJT7-F1
#
_cell.length_a   1.000
_cell.length_b   1.000
_cell.length_c   1.000
_cell.angle_alpha   90.00
_cell.angle_beta   90.00
_cell.angle_gamma   90.00
#
_symmetry.space_group_name_H-M   'P 1'
#
loop_
_entity.id
_entity.type
_entity.pdbx_description
1 polymer ?
#
loop_
_entity_poly.entity_id
_entity_poly.type
_entity_poly.pdbx_seq_one_letter_code
_entity_poly.pdbx_strand_id
1 'polypeptide(L)'
;MAAWDLSVTVEDLGLDAPPVTISVASDLHIGGVILKLVEKTQIKQDWSDHALWWEQKQRWLLRTAWTLEKYGIHADAKLVFMPQHKPLRLGLPNGITLRLRVCFSNPVFQTVMGICRMLNIRHPEELSLLRPIEEKKKKKDKNLAPEIYDLTEVPLSSVSRPCLYNGMPAHFADSPEMEAIYKMLSVSQPPPAPEVIAKQYRPASVVDKAHINGRYVWLDSSRCLLQQGIQESDKLWLRFKYYATYDMDSKYDAVRLTQLYEQARWAILLEDIDCTEEEMMLFGALQYHISKVAQSEPQIMSNNPAMDDLDSALQSLEVKMEGEGSSASDLPKRLTLKGYKQYWFKFQDTSISYFKSKEESIGEPIQMINLKGCEVAPDVNVAAQKFLIRLLIPAPEGMNEVYLRCENEQQYAQWMAGCRLGSKGKTLADSSFQSEIQSIRSFLAMQKTNSSSSSANASEESINTHSLVSPRYHKKYKPKQLTPRILDAYQNVAQLSLTDALMRFLQIWQALPDFGLAYVVVRFKGSRKDEVLGIAPNRLIRIDLSVGDVVKTWRYNNMKQWNVNWDIRQMAIEFEGNVNIAFSCVTADCKIVHEFIGGYIFMSTRSREKSETLNEELFHKLTGGHEAL
;
A
#
# COMPACT_ATOMS: atom_id res chain seq x y z
N MET A 1 -53.68 10.58 -5.63
CA MET A 1 -53.35 9.32 -4.91
C MET A 1 -53.67 9.49 -3.45
N ALA A 2 -54.09 8.43 -2.76
CA ALA A 2 -54.36 8.51 -1.32
C ALA A 2 -53.04 8.77 -0.55
N ALA A 3 -53.07 9.74 0.35
CA ALA A 3 -51.97 9.96 1.29
C ALA A 3 -52.00 8.85 2.35
N TRP A 4 -50.82 8.38 2.72
CA TRP A 4 -50.63 7.37 3.75
C TRP A 4 -49.46 7.77 4.64
N ASP A 5 -49.40 7.16 5.82
CA ASP A 5 -48.45 7.52 6.85
C ASP A 5 -47.23 6.60 6.78
N LEU A 6 -46.06 7.19 6.57
CA LEU A 6 -44.76 6.53 6.55
C LEU A 6 -44.05 6.74 7.88
N SER A 7 -43.63 5.65 8.52
CA SER A 7 -42.90 5.68 9.78
C SER A 7 -41.39 5.61 9.52
N VAL A 8 -40.65 6.61 10.00
CA VAL A 8 -39.19 6.68 9.85
C VAL A 8 -38.52 6.86 11.22
N THR A 9 -37.63 5.95 11.58
CA THR A 9 -36.79 6.07 12.79
C THR A 9 -35.62 7.01 12.48
N VAL A 10 -35.36 8.02 13.32
CA VAL A 10 -34.21 8.93 13.13
C VAL A 10 -33.17 8.61 14.18
N GLU A 11 -31.98 8.16 13.77
CA GLU A 11 -30.94 7.70 14.68
C GLU A 11 -30.45 8.82 15.61
N ASP A 12 -30.35 10.06 15.11
CA ASP A 12 -29.88 11.21 15.87
C ASP A 12 -30.82 11.62 17.04
N LEU A 13 -32.08 11.14 17.04
CA LEU A 13 -33.01 11.35 18.15
C LEU A 13 -32.73 10.42 19.35
N GLY A 14 -31.84 9.43 19.17
CA GLY A 14 -31.51 8.41 20.15
C GLY A 14 -32.30 7.12 19.97
N LEU A 15 -31.75 6.02 20.51
CA LEU A 15 -32.28 4.65 20.35
C LEU A 15 -33.70 4.45 20.94
N ASP A 16 -34.10 5.27 21.91
CA ASP A 16 -35.39 5.18 22.59
C ASP A 16 -36.45 6.13 22.01
N ALA A 17 -36.12 6.91 20.98
CA ALA A 17 -37.06 7.86 20.39
C ALA A 17 -38.11 7.14 19.54
N PRO A 18 -39.41 7.52 19.65
CA PRO A 18 -40.44 6.96 18.81
C PRO A 18 -40.22 7.36 17.34
N PRO A 19 -40.56 6.48 16.37
CA PRO A 19 -40.46 6.80 14.95
C PRO A 19 -41.27 8.04 14.57
N VAL A 20 -40.71 8.86 13.69
CA VAL A 20 -41.38 10.04 13.13
C VAL A 20 -42.29 9.59 12.00
N THR A 21 -43.60 9.82 12.16
CA THR A 21 -44.59 9.52 11.13
C THR A 21 -44.75 10.72 10.19
N ILE A 22 -44.69 10.54 8.87
CA ILE A 22 -44.91 11.60 7.88
C ILE A 22 -45.98 11.17 6.86
N SER A 23 -46.87 12.10 6.53
CA SER A 23 -47.90 11.86 5.50
C SER A 23 -47.30 12.05 4.11
N VAL A 24 -47.31 10.98 3.32
CA VAL A 24 -46.67 10.89 2.01
C VAL A 24 -47.66 10.37 0.95
N ALA A 25 -47.38 10.66 -0.30
CA ALA A 25 -48.04 10.05 -1.46
C ALA A 25 -47.03 9.18 -2.20
N SER A 26 -47.50 8.15 -2.93
CA SER A 26 -46.61 7.16 -3.56
C SER A 26 -45.70 7.73 -4.66
N ASP A 27 -46.08 8.85 -5.26
CA ASP A 27 -45.31 9.61 -6.25
C ASP A 27 -44.26 10.54 -5.61
N LEU A 28 -44.24 10.67 -4.29
CA LEU A 28 -43.24 11.50 -3.60
C LEU A 28 -41.84 10.92 -3.80
N HIS A 29 -40.90 11.78 -4.19
CA HIS A 29 -39.49 11.44 -4.32
C HIS A 29 -38.82 11.24 -2.96
N ILE A 30 -37.81 10.38 -2.89
CA ILE A 30 -37.02 10.14 -1.67
C ILE A 30 -36.42 11.44 -1.10
N GLY A 31 -35.95 12.36 -1.96
CA GLY A 31 -35.47 13.67 -1.50
C GLY A 31 -36.56 14.50 -0.82
N GLY A 32 -37.80 14.41 -1.29
CA GLY A 32 -38.96 15.07 -0.66
C GLY A 32 -39.35 14.43 0.68
N VAL A 33 -39.17 13.12 0.81
CA VAL A 33 -39.34 12.40 2.10
C VAL A 33 -38.33 12.91 3.12
N ILE A 34 -37.05 13.02 2.75
CA ILE A 34 -35.98 13.53 3.61
C ILE A 34 -36.27 14.98 4.03
N LEU A 35 -36.68 15.84 3.10
CA LEU A 35 -37.01 17.24 3.40
C LEU A 35 -38.16 17.36 4.42
N LYS A 36 -39.27 16.63 4.21
CA LYS A 36 -40.39 16.57 5.17
C LYS A 36 -39.97 16.03 6.53
N LEU A 37 -39.06 15.04 6.56
CA LEU A 37 -38.54 14.46 7.79
C LEU A 37 -37.73 15.49 8.58
N VAL A 38 -36.79 16.17 7.93
CA VAL A 38 -35.95 17.21 8.54
C VAL A 38 -36.81 18.35 9.07
N GLU A 39 -37.78 18.84 8.28
CA GLU A 39 -38.73 19.88 8.71
C GLU A 39 -39.52 19.46 9.95
N LYS A 40 -39.91 18.18 10.05
CA LYS A 40 -40.67 17.66 11.19
C LYS A 40 -39.82 17.47 12.45
N THR A 41 -38.53 17.17 12.31
CA THR A 41 -37.62 17.02 13.46
C THR A 41 -37.26 18.36 14.14
N GLN A 42 -37.32 19.48 13.42
CA GLN A 42 -36.96 20.82 13.93
C GLN A 42 -35.52 20.94 14.48
N ILE A 43 -34.62 20.01 14.13
CA ILE A 43 -33.21 20.03 14.55
C ILE A 43 -32.38 20.78 13.51
N LYS A 44 -31.64 21.80 13.96
CA LYS A 44 -30.68 22.53 13.15
C LYS A 44 -29.31 21.85 13.23
N GLN A 45 -29.04 20.97 12.27
CA GLN A 45 -27.73 20.34 12.09
C GLN A 45 -27.42 20.14 10.60
N ASP A 46 -26.20 19.71 10.30
CA ASP A 46 -25.86 19.25 8.95
C ASP A 46 -26.42 17.85 8.72
N TRP A 47 -27.25 17.71 7.69
CA TRP A 47 -27.89 16.46 7.27
C TRP A 47 -27.29 15.92 5.96
N SER A 48 -26.19 16.51 5.48
CA SER A 48 -25.56 16.18 4.19
C SER A 48 -25.10 14.72 4.11
N ASP A 49 -24.72 14.13 5.24
CA ASP A 49 -24.27 12.74 5.34
C ASP A 49 -25.41 11.73 5.58
N HIS A 50 -26.63 12.19 5.85
CA HIS A 50 -27.73 11.29 6.21
C HIS A 50 -28.45 10.72 5.00
N ALA A 51 -28.81 9.44 5.10
CA ALA A 51 -29.61 8.77 4.08
C ALA A 51 -30.62 7.81 4.72
N LEU A 52 -31.58 7.37 3.91
CA LEU A 52 -32.58 6.39 4.34
C LEU A 52 -32.10 4.96 4.08
N TRP A 53 -32.18 4.14 5.12
CA TRP A 53 -31.96 2.72 5.09
C TRP A 53 -33.26 1.97 5.26
N TRP A 54 -33.48 0.97 4.41
CA TRP A 54 -34.64 0.11 4.46
C TRP A 54 -34.26 -1.24 5.08
N GLU A 55 -34.66 -1.46 6.34
CA GLU A 55 -34.28 -2.65 7.11
C GLU A 55 -34.79 -3.95 6.50
N GLN A 56 -36.07 -4.02 6.11
CA GLN A 56 -36.64 -5.29 5.62
C GLN A 56 -36.00 -5.77 4.31
N LYS A 57 -35.53 -4.83 3.48
CA LYS A 57 -34.89 -5.14 2.18
C LYS A 57 -33.37 -5.03 2.24
N GLN A 58 -32.81 -4.68 3.40
CA GLN A 58 -31.36 -4.47 3.61
C GLN A 58 -30.74 -3.62 2.50
N ARG A 59 -31.30 -2.44 2.23
CA ARG A 59 -30.81 -1.56 1.16
C ARG A 59 -30.88 -0.08 1.52
N TRP A 60 -29.92 0.67 1.02
CA TRP A 60 -29.92 2.13 1.07
C TRP A 60 -30.78 2.73 -0.05
N LEU A 61 -31.44 3.84 0.25
CA LEU A 61 -32.26 4.61 -0.68
C LEU A 61 -31.51 5.88 -1.10
N LEU A 62 -30.42 5.70 -1.85
CA LEU A 62 -29.52 6.80 -2.22
C LEU A 62 -30.00 7.63 -3.41
N ARG A 63 -30.91 7.09 -4.26
CA ARG A 63 -31.42 7.81 -5.43
C ARG A 63 -32.55 8.75 -5.03
N THR A 64 -32.19 9.96 -4.62
CA THR A 64 -33.13 10.99 -4.14
C THR A 64 -34.24 11.34 -5.13
N ALA A 65 -33.98 11.23 -6.44
CA ALA A 65 -34.95 11.49 -7.50
C ALA A 65 -35.97 10.36 -7.73
N TRP A 66 -35.78 9.17 -7.17
CA TRP A 66 -36.72 8.07 -7.34
C TRP A 66 -37.94 8.23 -6.42
N THR A 67 -39.10 7.80 -6.89
CA THR A 67 -40.35 7.84 -6.14
C THR A 67 -40.45 6.65 -5.18
N LEU A 68 -41.27 6.79 -4.14
CA LEU A 68 -41.60 5.69 -3.22
C LEU A 68 -42.17 4.48 -3.98
N GLU A 69 -43.04 4.73 -4.95
CA GLU A 69 -43.60 3.69 -5.84
C GLU A 69 -42.53 2.95 -6.62
N LYS A 70 -41.53 3.65 -7.17
CA LYS A 70 -40.43 3.03 -7.92
C LYS A 70 -39.57 2.10 -7.06
N TYR A 71 -39.40 2.44 -5.78
CA TYR A 71 -38.75 1.56 -4.82
C TYR A 71 -39.67 0.45 -4.28
N GLY A 72 -40.98 0.54 -4.52
CA GLY A 72 -41.98 -0.38 -3.95
C GLY A 72 -42.19 -0.18 -2.45
N ILE A 73 -42.03 1.05 -1.96
CA ILE A 73 -42.19 1.38 -0.54
C ILE A 73 -43.67 1.63 -0.24
N HIS A 74 -44.18 0.94 0.79
CA HIS A 74 -45.55 1.05 1.27
C HIS A 74 -45.58 1.39 2.77
N ALA A 75 -46.77 1.51 3.37
CA ALA A 75 -46.98 1.95 4.75
C ALA A 75 -46.32 1.06 5.82
N ASP A 76 -46.02 -0.19 5.50
CA ASP A 76 -45.37 -1.16 6.37
C ASP A 76 -43.83 -1.10 6.34
N ALA A 77 -43.25 -0.26 5.48
CA ALA A 77 -41.80 -0.12 5.38
C ALA A 77 -41.20 0.49 6.65
N LYS A 78 -40.17 -0.17 7.19
CA LYS A 78 -39.37 0.29 8.31
C LYS A 78 -38.13 0.96 7.75
N LEU A 79 -38.15 2.29 7.77
CA LEU A 79 -37.05 3.10 7.31
C LEU A 79 -36.31 3.69 8.51
N VAL A 80 -34.99 3.72 8.41
CA VAL A 80 -34.10 4.36 9.36
C VAL A 80 -33.37 5.49 8.65
N PHE A 81 -33.44 6.69 9.19
CA PHE A 81 -32.69 7.85 8.73
C PHE A 81 -31.47 8.03 9.63
N MET A 82 -30.28 7.88 9.04
CA MET A 82 -29.02 7.83 9.78
C MET A 82 -27.84 8.29 8.92
N PRO A 83 -26.73 8.71 9.54
CA PRO A 83 -25.51 9.07 8.82
C PRO A 83 -24.96 7.87 8.05
N GLN A 84 -24.49 8.11 6.82
CA GLN A 84 -23.84 7.10 6.00
C GLN A 84 -22.42 6.81 6.49
N HIS A 85 -21.73 7.82 7.03
CA HIS A 85 -20.37 7.66 7.53
C HIS A 85 -20.36 7.41 9.04
N LYS A 86 -19.91 6.22 9.43
CA LYS A 86 -19.86 5.79 10.84
C LYS A 86 -18.42 5.40 11.23
N PRO A 87 -18.05 5.54 12.50
CA PRO A 87 -16.73 5.10 12.98
C PRO A 87 -16.60 3.57 12.90
N LEU A 88 -15.43 3.11 12.48
CA LEU A 88 -15.05 1.70 12.37
C LEU A 88 -13.66 1.51 12.96
N ARG A 89 -13.41 0.38 13.63
CA ARG A 89 -12.08 -0.01 14.09
C ARG A 89 -11.40 -0.87 13.03
N LEU A 90 -10.34 -0.36 12.43
CA LEU A 90 -9.58 -1.04 11.39
C LEU A 90 -8.26 -1.60 11.93
N GLY A 91 -8.15 -2.93 11.99
CA GLY A 91 -6.90 -3.61 12.27
C GLY A 91 -6.01 -3.68 11.03
N LEU A 92 -4.79 -3.19 11.11
CA LEU A 92 -3.83 -3.19 10.02
C LEU A 92 -2.93 -4.43 10.01
N PRO A 93 -2.20 -4.71 8.92
CA PRO A 93 -1.23 -5.80 8.86
C PRO A 93 -0.13 -5.74 9.91
N ASN A 94 0.30 -4.53 10.30
CA ASN A 94 1.29 -4.32 11.35
C ASN A 94 0.80 -4.65 12.79
N GLY A 95 -0.48 -5.03 12.95
CA GLY A 95 -1.09 -5.40 14.24
C GLY A 95 -1.75 -4.24 14.98
N ILE A 96 -1.61 -3.01 14.49
CA ILE A 96 -2.17 -1.80 15.09
C ILE A 96 -3.63 -1.63 14.70
N THR A 97 -4.43 -0.99 15.57
CA THR A 97 -5.84 -0.70 15.30
C THR A 97 -6.04 0.81 15.17
N LEU A 98 -6.61 1.23 14.05
CA LEU A 98 -7.06 2.59 13.80
C LEU A 98 -8.55 2.70 14.07
N ARG A 99 -9.03 3.85 14.53
CA ARG A 99 -10.45 4.21 14.53
C ARG A 99 -10.64 5.29 13.48
N LEU A 100 -11.45 5.02 12.46
CA LEU A 100 -11.63 5.93 11.33
C LEU A 100 -13.09 5.94 10.87
N ARG A 101 -13.48 7.02 10.19
CA ARG A 101 -14.85 7.20 9.70
C ARG A 101 -14.96 6.65 8.28
N VAL A 102 -15.89 5.72 8.03
CA VAL A 102 -16.08 5.06 6.72
C VAL A 102 -17.52 5.09 6.27
N CYS A 103 -17.72 5.04 4.96
CA CYS A 103 -19.04 4.95 4.36
C CYS A 103 -19.62 3.54 4.49
N PHE A 104 -20.78 3.43 5.14
CA PHE A 104 -21.57 2.20 5.28
C PHE A 104 -22.60 2.01 4.16
N SER A 105 -22.79 3.01 3.30
CA SER A 105 -23.71 2.95 2.15
C SER A 105 -23.07 2.47 0.85
N ASN A 106 -21.79 2.79 0.65
CA ASN A 106 -21.03 2.34 -0.52
C ASN A 106 -20.74 0.83 -0.47
N PRO A 107 -20.59 0.18 -1.64
CA PRO A 107 -20.03 -1.17 -1.71
C PRO A 107 -18.65 -1.22 -1.04
N VAL A 108 -18.32 -2.36 -0.42
CA VAL A 108 -17.05 -2.56 0.30
C VAL A 108 -15.84 -2.21 -0.56
N PHE A 109 -15.86 -2.47 -1.87
CA PHE A 109 -14.78 -2.07 -2.78
C PHE A 109 -14.50 -0.55 -2.73
N GLN A 110 -15.54 0.27 -2.87
CA GLN A 110 -15.41 1.73 -2.78
C GLN A 110 -15.05 2.19 -1.37
N THR A 111 -15.59 1.53 -0.33
CA THR A 111 -15.20 1.82 1.05
C THR A 111 -13.71 1.55 1.28
N VAL A 112 -13.17 0.45 0.75
CA VAL A 112 -11.73 0.15 0.78
C VAL A 112 -10.92 1.18 0.02
N MET A 113 -11.39 1.65 -1.15
CA MET A 113 -10.75 2.74 -1.88
C MET A 113 -10.66 4.02 -1.04
N GLY A 114 -11.73 4.38 -0.33
CA GLY A 114 -11.74 5.52 0.59
C GLY A 114 -10.75 5.37 1.75
N ILE A 115 -10.72 4.18 2.38
CA ILE A 115 -9.76 3.86 3.45
C ILE A 115 -8.32 3.96 2.94
N CYS A 116 -8.00 3.32 1.81
CA CYS A 116 -6.66 3.31 1.27
C CYS A 116 -6.20 4.71 0.85
N ARG A 117 -7.11 5.53 0.28
CA ARG A 117 -6.82 6.94 -0.03
C ARG A 117 -6.47 7.73 1.23
N MET A 118 -7.20 7.54 2.33
CA MET A 118 -6.93 8.18 3.61
C MET A 118 -5.57 7.75 4.20
N LEU A 119 -5.17 6.49 4.02
CA LEU A 119 -3.94 5.93 4.56
C LEU A 119 -2.72 6.05 3.62
N ASN A 120 -2.84 6.73 2.47
CA ASN A 120 -1.80 6.81 1.44
C ASN A 120 -1.36 5.44 0.88
N ILE A 121 -2.32 4.55 0.63
CA ILE A 121 -2.09 3.24 0.02
C ILE A 121 -2.61 3.30 -1.42
N ARG A 122 -1.71 3.30 -2.41
CA ARG A 122 -2.09 3.15 -3.82
C ARG A 122 -2.59 1.73 -4.10
N HIS A 123 -3.26 1.56 -5.25
CA HIS A 123 -3.77 0.27 -5.71
C HIS A 123 -4.70 -0.45 -4.70
N PRO A 124 -5.77 0.22 -4.24
CA PRO A 124 -6.69 -0.31 -3.24
C PRO A 124 -7.36 -1.63 -3.62
N GLU A 125 -7.44 -1.94 -4.91
CA GLU A 125 -8.00 -3.19 -5.44
C GLU A 125 -7.25 -4.46 -5.01
N GLU A 126 -6.01 -4.32 -4.53
CA GLU A 126 -5.24 -5.44 -3.97
C GLU A 126 -5.68 -5.80 -2.54
N LEU A 127 -6.37 -4.89 -1.87
CA LEU A 127 -6.78 -4.98 -0.48
C LEU A 127 -8.29 -5.24 -0.35
N SER A 128 -8.70 -5.81 0.78
CA SER A 128 -10.10 -5.93 1.13
C SER A 128 -10.28 -6.02 2.65
N LEU A 129 -11.54 -6.03 3.10
CA LEU A 129 -11.90 -6.10 4.51
C LEU A 129 -12.23 -7.53 4.92
N LEU A 130 -11.78 -7.88 6.12
CA LEU A 130 -11.89 -9.22 6.68
C LEU A 130 -12.47 -9.15 8.09
N ARG A 131 -13.47 -9.98 8.38
CA ARG A 131 -14.05 -10.06 9.73
C ARG A 131 -13.07 -10.74 10.71
N PRO A 132 -12.77 -10.15 11.88
CA PRO A 132 -12.01 -10.81 12.94
C PRO A 132 -12.76 -12.04 13.46
N ILE A 133 -12.01 -13.08 13.84
CA ILE A 133 -12.56 -14.21 14.57
C ILE A 133 -12.79 -13.78 16.03
N GLU A 134 -13.99 -14.04 16.56
CA GLU A 134 -14.23 -13.88 18.00
C GLU A 134 -13.44 -14.92 18.79
N GLU A 135 -12.31 -14.52 19.36
CA GLU A 135 -11.64 -15.34 20.38
C GLU A 135 -12.38 -15.20 21.71
N LYS A 136 -12.80 -16.33 22.29
CA LYS A 136 -13.32 -16.37 23.67
C LYS A 136 -12.21 -15.92 24.63
N LYS A 137 -12.20 -14.63 24.97
CA LYS A 137 -11.20 -14.03 25.86
C LYS A 137 -11.11 -14.83 27.17
N LYS A 138 -9.94 -15.41 27.46
CA LYS A 138 -9.65 -15.96 28.79
C LYS A 138 -9.57 -14.80 29.79
N LYS A 139 -10.06 -15.00 31.02
CA LYS A 139 -10.15 -14.00 32.11
C LYS A 139 -8.87 -13.19 32.41
N LYS A 140 -7.70 -13.59 31.90
CA LYS A 140 -6.38 -13.02 32.22
C LYS A 140 -5.91 -11.90 31.27
N ASP A 141 -6.52 -11.73 30.09
CA ASP A 141 -6.13 -10.69 29.09
C ASP A 141 -6.90 -9.36 29.24
N LYS A 142 -7.55 -9.11 30.38
CA LYS A 142 -8.33 -7.88 30.60
C LYS A 142 -7.49 -6.60 30.84
N ASN A 143 -6.16 -6.70 30.96
CA ASN A 143 -5.32 -5.60 31.46
C ASN A 143 -4.45 -4.88 30.41
N LEU A 144 -4.54 -5.23 29.12
CA LEU A 144 -3.88 -4.48 28.05
C LEU A 144 -4.97 -3.96 27.11
N ALA A 145 -5.37 -2.71 27.28
CA ALA A 145 -6.19 -2.04 26.30
C ALA A 145 -5.35 -1.91 25.01
N PRO A 146 -5.83 -2.40 23.85
CA PRO A 146 -5.10 -2.18 22.61
C PRO A 146 -4.99 -0.69 22.36
N GLU A 147 -3.81 -0.23 21.97
CA GLU A 147 -3.57 1.16 21.56
C GLU A 147 -4.40 1.41 20.29
N ILE A 148 -5.30 2.39 20.35
CA ILE A 148 -6.20 2.76 19.24
C ILE A 148 -5.85 4.19 18.85
N TYR A 149 -5.42 4.38 17.60
CA TYR A 149 -5.17 5.71 17.05
C TYR A 149 -6.43 6.22 16.37
N ASP A 150 -6.86 7.44 16.70
CA ASP A 150 -8.10 8.03 16.21
C ASP A 150 -7.82 8.90 14.97
N LEU A 151 -8.54 8.61 13.89
CA LEU A 151 -8.52 9.30 12.60
C LEU A 151 -9.96 9.71 12.20
N THR A 152 -10.89 9.74 13.15
CA THR A 152 -12.30 10.07 12.86
C THR A 152 -12.54 11.55 12.53
N GLU A 153 -11.58 12.41 12.87
CA GLU A 153 -11.59 13.85 12.57
C GLU A 153 -11.00 14.18 11.19
N VAL A 154 -10.36 13.20 10.51
CA VAL A 154 -9.80 13.41 9.17
C VAL A 154 -10.95 13.72 8.19
N PRO A 155 -10.89 14.85 7.47
CA PRO A 155 -11.92 15.21 6.51
C PRO A 155 -12.09 14.10 5.46
N LEU A 156 -13.35 13.74 5.18
CA LEU A 156 -13.71 12.82 4.11
C LEU A 156 -13.45 13.52 2.76
N SER A 157 -12.22 13.48 2.25
CA SER A 157 -11.88 14.18 1.01
C SER A 157 -12.57 13.53 -0.19
N SER A 158 -13.31 14.34 -0.94
CA SER A 158 -13.93 13.97 -2.22
C SER A 158 -12.95 14.02 -3.40
N VAL A 159 -11.73 14.50 -3.16
CA VAL A 159 -10.69 14.66 -4.19
C VAL A 159 -10.11 13.30 -4.56
N SER A 160 -10.00 13.02 -5.85
CA SER A 160 -9.55 11.74 -6.43
C SER A 160 -8.11 11.38 -6.02
N ARG A 161 -7.27 12.37 -5.71
CA ARG A 161 -5.90 12.22 -5.21
C ARG A 161 -5.67 13.08 -3.95
N PRO A 162 -5.03 12.55 -2.90
CA PRO A 162 -4.56 13.37 -1.79
C PRO A 162 -3.51 14.37 -2.29
N CYS A 163 -3.60 15.65 -1.89
CA CYS A 163 -2.47 16.56 -2.02
C CYS A 163 -1.35 16.03 -1.11
N LEU A 164 -0.25 15.60 -1.72
CA LEU A 164 0.92 15.15 -1.01
C LEU A 164 1.81 16.38 -0.72
N TYR A 165 2.29 16.48 0.51
CA TYR A 165 3.33 17.40 0.93
C TYR A 165 4.51 16.54 1.38
N ASN A 166 5.62 16.56 0.62
CA ASN A 166 6.75 15.65 0.86
C ASN A 166 6.29 14.18 0.89
N GLY A 167 5.50 13.70 -0.07
CA GLY A 167 5.05 12.29 -0.12
C GLY A 167 4.13 11.83 1.03
N MET A 168 3.73 12.75 1.92
CA MET A 168 2.76 12.53 3.00
C MET A 168 1.46 13.26 2.67
N PRO A 169 0.27 12.67 2.89
CA PRO A 169 -0.98 13.39 2.75
C PRO A 169 -1.04 14.63 3.66
N ALA A 170 -1.60 15.74 3.16
CA ALA A 170 -1.69 16.99 3.91
C ALA A 170 -2.29 16.83 5.31
N HIS A 171 -3.33 15.99 5.48
CA HIS A 171 -3.96 15.76 6.79
C HIS A 171 -3.06 15.09 7.83
N PHE A 172 -1.98 14.43 7.40
CA PHE A 172 -0.97 13.89 8.31
C PHE A 172 0.09 14.92 8.73
N ALA A 173 0.19 16.04 8.02
CA ALA A 173 1.08 17.15 8.36
C ALA A 173 0.40 18.21 9.26
N ASP A 174 -0.90 18.09 9.52
CA ASP A 174 -1.69 19.09 10.26
C ASP A 174 -1.33 19.16 11.76
N SER A 175 -0.87 18.06 12.36
CA SER A 175 -0.55 17.97 13.79
C SER A 175 0.54 16.94 14.09
N PRO A 176 1.32 17.11 15.18
CA PRO A 176 2.36 16.16 15.57
C PRO A 176 1.79 14.77 15.91
N GLU A 177 0.56 14.68 16.40
CA GLU A 177 -0.14 13.42 16.64
C GLU A 177 -0.39 12.67 15.33
N MET A 178 -0.84 13.38 14.29
CA MET A 178 -1.09 12.81 12.97
C MET A 178 0.20 12.41 12.25
N GLU A 179 1.26 13.20 12.39
CA GLU A 179 2.58 12.85 11.86
C GLU A 179 3.13 11.57 12.52
N ALA A 180 2.91 11.42 13.83
CA ALA A 180 3.26 10.19 14.56
C ALA A 180 2.47 8.97 14.05
N ILE A 181 1.18 9.13 13.74
CA ILE A 181 0.37 8.06 13.12
C ILE A 181 0.95 7.71 11.74
N TYR A 182 1.26 8.68 10.88
CA TYR A 182 1.83 8.41 9.57
C TYR A 182 3.18 7.70 9.66
N LYS A 183 4.05 8.11 10.57
CA LYS A 183 5.33 7.44 10.84
C LYS A 183 5.12 6.00 11.28
N MET A 184 4.13 5.74 12.14
CA MET A 184 3.76 4.37 12.55
C MET A 184 3.28 3.52 11.36
N LEU A 185 2.60 4.12 10.38
CA LEU A 185 2.10 3.43 9.19
C LEU A 185 3.19 3.13 8.15
N SER A 186 4.18 4.01 8.05
CA SER A 186 5.24 4.00 7.02
C SER A 186 6.57 3.41 7.50
N VAL A 187 6.70 3.10 8.80
CA VAL A 187 7.90 2.48 9.39
C VAL A 187 7.55 1.12 9.98
N SER A 188 8.42 0.13 9.72
CA SER A 188 8.32 -1.22 10.28
C SER A 188 8.22 -1.19 11.80
N GLN A 189 7.36 -2.03 12.35
CA GLN A 189 7.27 -2.24 13.79
C GLN A 189 8.47 -3.06 14.30
N PRO A 190 8.88 -2.89 15.56
CA PRO A 190 9.94 -3.70 16.14
C PRO A 190 9.56 -5.20 16.13
N PRO A 191 10.54 -6.11 16.11
CA PRO A 191 10.28 -7.54 16.10
C PRO A 191 9.40 -7.93 17.30
N PRO A 192 8.31 -8.70 17.07
CA PRO A 192 7.36 -9.04 18.12
C PRO A 192 8.02 -9.95 19.16
N ALA A 193 7.63 -9.79 20.42
CA ALA A 193 8.11 -10.66 21.48
C ALA A 193 7.76 -12.13 21.16
N PRO A 194 8.66 -13.10 21.42
CA PRO A 194 8.41 -14.52 21.13
C PRO A 194 7.13 -15.06 21.76
N GLU A 195 6.74 -14.54 22.93
CA GLU A 195 5.51 -14.88 23.63
C GLU A 195 4.25 -14.47 22.86
N VAL A 196 4.29 -13.35 22.14
CA VAL A 196 3.18 -12.87 21.30
C VAL A 196 3.03 -13.81 20.11
N ILE A 197 4.12 -14.16 19.43
CA ILE A 197 4.12 -15.10 18.31
C ILE A 197 3.56 -16.46 18.76
N ALA A 198 3.99 -16.96 19.92
CA ALA A 198 3.58 -18.26 20.44
C ALA A 198 2.08 -18.33 20.83
N LYS A 199 1.46 -17.19 21.18
CA LYS A 199 0.03 -17.11 21.50
C LYS A 199 -0.86 -17.09 20.26
N GLN A 200 -0.34 -16.66 19.11
CA GLN A 200 -1.12 -16.59 17.87
C GLN A 200 -1.44 -17.99 17.34
N TYR A 201 -2.60 -18.11 16.69
CA TYR A 201 -3.00 -19.32 15.98
C TYR A 201 -2.02 -19.61 14.83
N ARG A 202 -1.65 -20.87 14.66
CA ARG A 202 -0.80 -21.33 13.55
C ARG A 202 -1.48 -22.51 12.86
N PRO A 203 -1.64 -22.48 11.53
CA PRO A 203 -2.21 -23.60 10.80
C PRO A 203 -1.24 -24.79 10.83
N ALA A 204 -1.74 -25.98 11.19
CA ALA A 204 -0.92 -27.20 11.21
C ALA A 204 -1.03 -28.02 9.91
N SER A 205 -2.05 -27.78 9.10
CA SER A 205 -2.34 -28.51 7.87
C SER A 205 -2.92 -27.61 6.78
N VAL A 206 -2.89 -28.06 5.53
CA VAL A 206 -3.55 -27.38 4.39
C VAL A 206 -5.06 -27.23 4.64
N VAL A 207 -5.67 -28.19 5.32
CA VAL A 207 -7.06 -28.12 5.77
C VAL A 207 -7.24 -26.96 6.76
N ASP A 208 -6.35 -26.81 7.73
CA ASP A 208 -6.40 -25.68 8.67
C ASP A 208 -6.20 -24.34 7.95
N LYS A 209 -5.30 -24.28 6.96
CA LYS A 209 -5.12 -23.11 6.08
C LYS A 209 -6.39 -22.82 5.27
N ALA A 210 -7.11 -23.84 4.80
CA ALA A 210 -8.39 -23.67 4.12
C ALA A 210 -9.52 -23.22 5.07
N HIS A 211 -9.47 -23.67 6.33
CA HIS A 211 -10.36 -23.18 7.38
C HIS A 211 -10.03 -21.74 7.76
N ILE A 212 -8.78 -21.26 7.66
CA ILE A 212 -8.46 -19.83 7.84
C ILE A 212 -9.28 -18.98 6.87
N ASN A 213 -9.28 -19.28 5.57
CA ASN A 213 -10.09 -18.54 4.60
C ASN A 213 -11.62 -18.73 4.77
N GLY A 214 -12.06 -19.80 5.42
CA GLY A 214 -13.47 -20.01 5.79
C GLY A 214 -13.86 -19.40 7.15
N ARG A 215 -12.91 -19.21 8.05
CA ARG A 215 -13.08 -18.75 9.44
C ARG A 215 -12.86 -17.25 9.56
N TYR A 216 -11.97 -16.69 8.74
CA TYR A 216 -11.90 -15.26 8.45
C TYR A 216 -12.78 -14.97 7.23
N VAL A 217 -13.94 -14.36 7.47
CA VAL A 217 -14.91 -14.10 6.41
C VAL A 217 -14.51 -12.82 5.68
N TRP A 218 -13.92 -12.96 4.49
CA TRP A 218 -13.76 -11.84 3.57
C TRP A 218 -15.13 -11.23 3.30
N LEU A 219 -15.23 -9.91 3.39
CA LEU A 219 -16.46 -9.22 3.04
C LEU A 219 -16.65 -9.27 1.52
N ASP A 220 -17.91 -9.36 1.09
CA ASP A 220 -18.30 -9.24 -0.31
C ASP A 220 -18.06 -7.80 -0.77
N SER A 221 -17.13 -7.64 -1.72
CA SER A 221 -16.72 -6.33 -2.20
C SER A 221 -17.84 -5.58 -2.96
N SER A 222 -18.89 -6.29 -3.42
CA SER A 222 -20.02 -5.72 -4.17
C SER A 222 -21.20 -5.30 -3.30
N ARG A 223 -21.20 -5.63 -2.00
CA ARG A 223 -22.25 -5.25 -1.05
C ARG A 223 -21.73 -4.21 -0.07
N CYS A 224 -22.62 -3.41 0.53
CA CYS A 224 -22.21 -2.45 1.55
C CYS A 224 -21.94 -3.12 2.91
N LEU A 225 -21.32 -2.39 3.84
CA LEU A 225 -20.97 -2.91 5.17
C LEU A 225 -22.22 -3.33 5.97
N LEU A 226 -23.28 -2.50 5.92
CA LEU A 226 -24.50 -2.74 6.69
C LEU A 226 -25.27 -3.97 6.20
N GLN A 227 -25.29 -4.22 4.89
CA GLN A 227 -25.85 -5.43 4.27
C GLN A 227 -25.19 -6.73 4.75
N GLN A 228 -23.97 -6.63 5.25
CA GLN A 228 -23.18 -7.75 5.74
C GLN A 228 -23.19 -7.83 7.28
N GLY A 229 -24.10 -7.09 7.93
CA GLY A 229 -24.30 -7.09 9.37
C GLY A 229 -23.14 -6.48 10.15
N ILE A 230 -22.39 -5.54 9.55
CA ILE A 230 -21.37 -4.75 10.24
C ILE A 230 -22.05 -3.56 10.90
N GLN A 231 -21.79 -3.37 12.19
CA GLN A 231 -22.32 -2.29 13.00
C GLN A 231 -21.28 -1.19 13.23
N GLU A 232 -21.75 -0.07 13.77
CA GLU A 232 -20.87 1.02 14.19
C GLU A 232 -19.84 0.54 15.22
N SER A 233 -18.60 1.01 15.08
CA SER A 233 -17.46 0.68 15.94
C SER A 233 -17.08 -0.81 15.96
N ASP A 234 -17.61 -1.64 15.04
CA ASP A 234 -17.12 -2.99 14.84
C ASP A 234 -15.64 -2.99 14.43
N LYS A 235 -14.95 -4.09 14.74
CA LYS A 235 -13.56 -4.29 14.32
C LYS A 235 -13.55 -5.06 13.00
N LEU A 236 -12.84 -4.54 12.00
CA LEU A 236 -12.51 -5.23 10.75
C LEU A 236 -11.00 -5.22 10.53
N TRP A 237 -10.48 -6.17 9.77
CA TRP A 237 -9.07 -6.20 9.37
C TRP A 237 -8.92 -5.75 7.92
N LEU A 238 -7.97 -4.85 7.66
CA LEU A 238 -7.50 -4.56 6.32
C LEU A 238 -6.35 -5.52 5.99
N ARG A 239 -6.46 -6.24 4.88
CA ARG A 239 -5.44 -7.19 4.43
C ARG A 239 -5.29 -7.13 2.92
N PHE A 240 -4.08 -7.38 2.43
CA PHE A 240 -3.87 -7.67 1.01
C PHE A 240 -4.55 -9.00 0.70
N LYS A 241 -5.62 -8.93 -0.08
CA LYS A 241 -6.45 -10.08 -0.50
C LYS A 241 -5.82 -10.75 -1.72
N TYR A 242 -5.27 -9.94 -2.60
CA TYR A 242 -4.82 -10.37 -3.91
C TYR A 242 -3.32 -10.19 -4.08
N TYR A 243 -2.62 -11.28 -4.35
CA TYR A 243 -1.15 -11.32 -4.42
C TYR A 243 -0.63 -11.03 -5.84
N ALA A 244 -1.10 -9.95 -6.44
CA ALA A 244 -0.66 -9.47 -7.75
C ALA A 244 -0.20 -8.01 -7.64
N THR A 245 0.95 -7.80 -6.99
CA THR A 245 1.49 -6.46 -6.70
C THR A 245 1.80 -5.72 -7.99
N TYR A 246 1.06 -4.65 -8.25
CA TYR A 246 1.23 -3.82 -9.43
C TYR A 246 2.01 -2.54 -9.09
N ASP A 247 3.02 -2.21 -9.91
CA ASP A 247 3.72 -0.92 -9.91
C ASP A 247 4.13 -0.41 -8.50
N MET A 248 4.92 -1.22 -7.77
CA MET A 248 5.47 -0.80 -6.47
C MET A 248 6.55 0.28 -6.66
N ASP A 249 6.25 1.52 -6.25
CA ASP A 249 7.20 2.64 -6.31
C ASP A 249 7.54 3.12 -4.89
N SER A 250 8.81 2.98 -4.52
CA SER A 250 9.34 3.42 -3.22
C SER A 250 9.11 4.90 -2.87
N LYS A 251 8.94 5.78 -3.86
CA LYS A 251 8.72 7.22 -3.62
C LYS A 251 7.31 7.50 -3.12
N TYR A 252 6.32 6.76 -3.59
CA TYR A 252 4.90 7.03 -3.32
C TYR A 252 4.23 5.96 -2.43
N ASP A 253 4.81 4.76 -2.33
CA ASP A 253 4.22 3.60 -1.66
C ASP A 253 4.83 3.30 -0.28
N ALA A 254 5.35 4.30 0.44
CA ALA A 254 5.99 4.05 1.75
C ALA A 254 5.08 3.27 2.72
N VAL A 255 3.80 3.66 2.83
CA VAL A 255 2.81 2.96 3.66
C VAL A 255 2.45 1.60 3.06
N ARG A 256 2.11 1.54 1.77
CA ARG A 256 1.74 0.30 1.09
C ARG A 256 2.84 -0.77 1.18
N LEU A 257 4.10 -0.39 0.93
CA LEU A 257 5.28 -1.25 1.02
C LEU A 257 5.47 -1.79 2.42
N THR A 258 5.39 -0.92 3.43
CA THR A 258 5.55 -1.29 4.84
C THR A 258 4.45 -2.24 5.28
N GLN A 259 3.17 -1.94 4.97
CA GLN A 259 2.06 -2.81 5.35
C GLN A 259 2.11 -4.17 4.64
N LEU A 260 2.57 -4.22 3.38
CA LEU A 260 2.76 -5.48 2.66
C LEU A 260 3.89 -6.31 3.27
N TYR A 261 5.01 -5.68 3.61
CA TYR A 261 6.10 -6.31 4.34
C TYR A 261 5.64 -6.87 5.69
N GLU A 262 4.87 -6.10 6.46
CA GLU A 262 4.34 -6.56 7.75
C GLU A 262 3.41 -7.76 7.58
N GLN A 263 2.55 -7.77 6.56
CA GLN A 263 1.73 -8.94 6.23
C GLN A 263 2.58 -10.17 5.88
N ALA A 264 3.62 -9.99 5.06
CA ALA A 264 4.53 -11.06 4.68
C ALA A 264 5.33 -11.59 5.89
N ARG A 265 5.81 -10.68 6.75
CA ARG A 265 6.55 -11.00 7.97
C ARG A 265 5.71 -11.86 8.91
N TRP A 266 4.45 -11.49 9.16
CA TRP A 266 3.55 -12.30 9.96
C TRP A 266 3.26 -13.66 9.31
N ALA A 267 3.07 -13.72 7.99
CA ALA A 267 2.83 -14.98 7.29
C ALA A 267 4.02 -15.97 7.43
N ILE A 268 5.26 -15.47 7.41
CA ILE A 268 6.47 -16.29 7.62
C ILE A 268 6.61 -16.70 9.10
N LEU A 269 6.42 -15.78 10.04
CA LEU A 269 6.58 -16.07 11.47
C LEU A 269 5.50 -17.02 12.01
N LEU A 270 4.28 -16.95 11.46
CA LEU A 270 3.16 -17.81 11.83
C LEU A 270 3.10 -19.12 11.05
N GLU A 271 4.03 -19.33 10.11
CA GLU A 271 4.09 -20.55 9.27
C GLU A 271 2.83 -20.71 8.40
N ASP A 272 2.19 -19.59 8.02
CA ASP A 272 1.12 -19.57 7.03
C ASP A 272 1.67 -19.96 5.65
N ILE A 273 2.89 -19.49 5.34
CA ILE A 273 3.66 -19.88 4.16
C ILE A 273 4.96 -20.52 4.65
N ASP A 274 5.21 -21.72 4.15
CA ASP A 274 6.41 -22.48 4.49
C ASP A 274 7.62 -22.00 3.68
N CYS A 275 8.78 -21.95 4.33
CA CYS A 275 10.07 -21.69 3.69
C CYS A 275 11.14 -22.68 4.17
N THR A 276 12.23 -22.75 3.42
CA THR A 276 13.41 -23.54 3.78
C THR A 276 14.16 -22.94 4.96
N GLU A 277 15.11 -23.71 5.51
CA GLU A 277 15.96 -23.25 6.60
C GLU A 277 16.86 -22.07 6.20
N GLU A 278 17.44 -22.11 5.00
CA GLU A 278 18.29 -21.03 4.49
C GLU A 278 17.50 -19.74 4.25
N GLU A 279 16.31 -19.86 3.64
CA GLU A 279 15.40 -18.72 3.44
C GLU A 279 14.97 -18.11 4.78
N MET A 280 14.68 -18.92 5.81
CA MET A 280 14.33 -18.42 7.14
C MET A 280 15.48 -17.63 7.78
N MET A 281 16.73 -18.08 7.63
CA MET A 281 17.88 -17.32 8.15
C MET A 281 18.02 -15.97 7.43
N LEU A 282 17.79 -15.95 6.12
CA LEU A 282 17.80 -14.73 5.32
C LEU A 282 16.66 -13.78 5.70
N PHE A 283 15.45 -14.29 5.92
CA PHE A 283 14.32 -13.50 6.44
C PHE A 283 14.61 -12.94 7.83
N GLY A 284 15.25 -13.71 8.71
CA GLY A 284 15.67 -13.23 10.02
C GLY A 284 16.72 -12.12 9.93
N ALA A 285 17.68 -12.24 9.01
CA ALA A 285 18.71 -11.25 8.75
C ALA A 285 18.13 -9.94 8.18
N LEU A 286 17.20 -10.03 7.23
CA LEU A 286 16.50 -8.87 6.67
C LEU A 286 15.64 -8.17 7.73
N GLN A 287 14.88 -8.90 8.55
CA GLN A 287 14.09 -8.32 9.64
C GLN A 287 14.99 -7.57 10.64
N TYR A 288 16.14 -8.13 10.99
CA TYR A 288 17.12 -7.48 11.86
C TYR A 288 17.66 -6.19 11.22
N HIS A 289 18.06 -6.25 9.96
CA HIS A 289 18.56 -5.09 9.21
C HIS A 289 17.52 -3.98 9.11
N ILE A 290 16.29 -4.31 8.69
CA ILE A 290 15.16 -3.37 8.60
C ILE A 290 14.91 -2.70 9.94
N SER A 291 14.86 -3.48 11.03
CA SER A 291 14.64 -2.96 12.38
C SER A 291 15.75 -2.00 12.83
N LYS A 292 17.00 -2.33 12.51
CA LYS A 292 18.17 -1.50 12.83
C LYS A 292 18.16 -0.19 12.05
N VAL A 293 17.97 -0.25 10.73
CA VAL A 293 17.97 0.93 9.84
C VAL A 293 16.81 1.86 10.18
N ALA A 294 15.61 1.31 10.43
CA ALA A 294 14.42 2.07 10.83
C ALA A 294 14.60 2.88 12.14
N GLN A 295 15.47 2.43 13.04
CA GLN A 295 15.79 3.15 14.28
C GLN A 295 16.93 4.17 14.12
N SER A 296 17.88 3.91 13.22
CA SER A 296 19.09 4.72 13.06
C SER A 296 18.96 5.86 12.04
N GLU A 297 18.08 5.76 11.05
CA GLU A 297 17.81 6.85 10.11
C GLU A 297 16.75 7.79 10.69
N PRO A 298 17.09 9.02 11.15
CA PRO A 298 16.12 10.08 11.08
C PRO A 298 15.80 10.25 9.60
N GLN A 299 14.57 9.94 9.18
CA GLN A 299 14.11 10.20 7.82
C GLN A 299 14.17 11.71 7.54
N ILE A 300 15.36 12.22 7.20
CA ILE A 300 15.49 13.48 6.50
C ILE A 300 15.08 13.15 5.08
N MET A 301 13.79 13.34 4.81
CA MET A 301 13.27 13.43 3.46
C MET A 301 14.00 14.58 2.75
N SER A 302 15.11 14.28 2.06
CA SER A 302 15.88 15.26 1.30
C SER A 302 15.89 14.87 -0.16
N ASN A 303 15.04 15.52 -0.95
CA ASN A 303 15.46 16.47 -1.99
C ASN A 303 14.20 17.06 -2.65
N ASN A 304 14.03 18.38 -2.51
CA ASN A 304 12.97 19.25 -3.06
C ASN A 304 11.85 18.57 -3.89
N PRO A 305 10.77 18.09 -3.25
CA PRO A 305 9.54 17.64 -3.93
C PRO A 305 8.56 18.78 -4.22
N ALA A 306 8.79 19.99 -3.71
CA ALA A 306 7.88 21.14 -3.87
C ALA A 306 7.58 21.53 -5.34
N MET A 307 8.46 21.19 -6.30
CA MET A 307 8.22 21.41 -7.72
C MET A 307 7.42 20.26 -8.37
N ASP A 308 7.64 19.02 -7.95
CA ASP A 308 6.88 17.84 -8.45
C ASP A 308 5.43 17.85 -7.92
N ASP A 309 5.25 18.27 -6.67
CA ASP A 309 3.94 18.42 -6.03
C ASP A 309 3.12 19.54 -6.70
N LEU A 310 3.78 20.57 -7.24
CA LEU A 310 3.14 21.64 -8.01
C LEU A 310 2.64 21.15 -9.37
N ASP A 311 3.44 20.36 -10.10
CA ASP A 311 3.04 19.75 -11.38
C ASP A 311 1.90 18.72 -11.20
N SER A 312 1.91 17.95 -10.11
CA SER A 312 0.80 17.04 -9.76
C SER A 312 -0.47 17.80 -9.33
N ALA A 313 -0.32 18.89 -8.56
CA ALA A 313 -1.45 19.75 -8.19
C ALA A 313 -2.07 20.43 -9.43
N LEU A 314 -1.25 20.88 -10.38
CA LEU A 314 -1.70 21.45 -11.65
C LEU A 314 -2.48 20.41 -12.49
N GLN A 315 -2.02 19.16 -12.55
CA GLN A 315 -2.77 18.08 -13.22
C GLN A 315 -4.08 17.70 -12.52
N SER A 316 -4.15 17.84 -11.19
CA SER A 316 -5.38 17.57 -10.44
C SER A 316 -6.45 18.67 -10.58
N LEU A 317 -6.03 19.89 -10.92
CA LEU A 317 -6.90 21.05 -11.12
C LEU A 317 -7.44 21.19 -12.56
N GLU A 318 -6.99 20.37 -13.51
CA GLU A 318 -7.61 20.25 -14.84
C GLU A 318 -8.96 19.51 -14.75
N VAL A 319 -9.94 20.18 -14.16
CA VAL A 319 -11.36 19.83 -14.32
C VAL A 319 -11.75 20.21 -15.74
N LYS A 320 -11.98 19.20 -16.58
CA LYS A 320 -12.56 19.35 -17.93
C LYS A 320 -13.83 20.20 -17.87
N MET A 321 -13.77 21.42 -18.38
CA MET A 321 -14.91 22.02 -19.07
C MET A 321 -14.69 21.84 -20.56
N GLU A 322 -15.60 21.09 -21.19
CA GLU A 322 -15.66 20.97 -22.64
C GLU A 322 -15.93 22.35 -23.27
N GLY A 323 -15.12 22.70 -24.25
CA GLY A 323 -15.34 23.80 -25.18
C GLY A 323 -14.49 23.56 -26.43
N GLU A 324 -15.14 23.25 -27.54
CA GLU A 324 -14.51 23.06 -28.86
C GLU A 324 -13.73 24.31 -29.29
N GLY A 325 -12.55 24.11 -29.88
CA GLY A 325 -11.77 25.21 -30.47
C GLY A 325 -10.36 24.81 -30.87
N SER A 326 -10.19 24.49 -32.15
CA SER A 326 -8.95 24.15 -32.86
C SER A 326 -7.74 25.08 -32.57
N SER A 327 -6.57 24.50 -32.30
CA SER A 327 -5.33 24.74 -33.07
C SER A 327 -4.14 24.00 -32.44
N ALA A 328 -3.53 23.14 -33.24
CA ALA A 328 -2.27 22.49 -32.94
C ALA A 328 -1.11 23.47 -33.17
N SER A 329 -0.24 23.64 -32.17
CA SER A 329 1.11 24.17 -32.37
C SER A 329 2.06 23.73 -31.25
N ASP A 330 3.04 22.91 -31.66
CA ASP A 330 4.38 22.68 -31.10
C ASP A 330 4.58 22.44 -29.59
N LEU A 331 4.64 21.14 -29.23
CA LEU A 331 5.25 20.67 -27.99
C LEU A 331 6.79 20.62 -28.13
N PRO A 332 7.56 21.19 -27.18
CA PRO A 332 9.00 20.93 -27.08
C PRO A 332 9.25 19.49 -26.59
N LYS A 333 10.06 18.75 -27.36
CA LYS A 333 10.47 17.36 -27.09
C LYS A 333 11.17 17.24 -25.73
N ARG A 334 10.53 16.53 -24.80
CA ARG A 334 11.10 16.07 -23.53
C ARG A 334 12.27 15.11 -23.83
N LEU A 335 13.50 15.59 -23.66
CA LEU A 335 14.71 14.77 -23.77
C LEU A 335 14.81 13.87 -22.53
N THR A 336 14.64 12.57 -22.74
CA THR A 336 14.87 11.52 -21.75
C THR A 336 16.30 11.60 -21.19
N LEU A 337 16.44 11.76 -19.87
CA LEU A 337 17.71 11.75 -19.14
C LEU A 337 18.45 10.41 -19.42
N LYS A 338 19.50 10.49 -20.24
CA LYS A 338 20.44 9.39 -20.49
C LYS A 338 21.33 9.23 -19.25
N GLY A 339 21.68 7.99 -18.90
CA GLY A 339 22.64 7.69 -17.83
C GLY A 339 24.00 8.38 -18.01
N TYR A 340 24.85 8.33 -16.97
CA TYR A 340 26.16 9.00 -16.95
C TYR A 340 26.97 8.72 -18.23
N LYS A 341 27.42 9.78 -18.88
CA LYS A 341 28.27 9.72 -20.08
C LYS A 341 29.69 10.12 -19.73
N GLN A 342 30.66 9.40 -20.25
CA GLN A 342 32.07 9.71 -20.08
C GLN A 342 32.50 10.78 -21.08
N TYR A 343 33.16 11.83 -20.58
CA TYR A 343 33.70 12.94 -21.37
C TYR A 343 35.12 13.28 -20.89
N TRP A 344 35.90 13.93 -21.73
CA TRP A 344 37.22 14.45 -21.38
C TRP A 344 37.09 15.89 -20.87
N PHE A 345 37.42 16.14 -19.61
CA PHE A 345 37.28 17.46 -18.98
C PHE A 345 38.62 18.19 -18.89
N LYS A 346 38.60 19.51 -19.13
CA LYS A 346 39.72 20.43 -18.96
C LYS A 346 39.28 21.58 -18.06
N PHE A 347 40.04 21.81 -16.99
CA PHE A 347 39.86 22.97 -16.12
C PHE A 347 40.88 24.04 -16.53
N GLN A 348 40.41 25.22 -16.92
CA GLN A 348 41.26 26.33 -17.33
C GLN A 348 40.76 27.63 -16.70
N ASP A 349 41.65 28.34 -16.02
CA ASP A 349 41.38 29.56 -15.27
C ASP A 349 40.27 29.38 -14.22
N THR A 350 39.04 29.80 -14.53
CA THR A 350 37.83 29.64 -13.68
C THR A 350 36.70 28.91 -14.42
N SER A 351 37.02 28.20 -15.50
CA SER A 351 36.03 27.54 -16.35
C SER A 351 36.35 26.06 -16.57
N ILE A 352 35.31 25.24 -16.68
CA ILE A 352 35.39 23.83 -17.05
C ILE A 352 34.90 23.68 -18.48
N SER A 353 35.73 23.12 -19.35
CA SER A 353 35.35 22.70 -20.70
C SER A 353 35.41 21.19 -20.81
N TYR A 354 34.54 20.59 -21.62
CA TYR A 354 34.58 19.15 -21.86
C TYR A 354 34.38 18.78 -23.33
N PHE A 355 34.97 17.63 -23.70
CA PHE A 355 35.14 17.13 -25.06
C PHE A 355 34.76 15.66 -25.13
N LYS A 356 34.52 15.12 -26.34
CA LYS A 356 34.17 13.69 -26.49
C LYS A 356 35.37 12.78 -26.25
N SER A 357 36.55 13.20 -26.67
CA SER A 357 37.81 12.47 -26.46
C SER A 357 38.98 13.42 -26.26
N LYS A 358 40.14 12.86 -25.91
CA LYS A 358 41.37 13.63 -25.65
C LYS A 358 41.93 14.25 -26.92
N GLU A 359 41.77 13.59 -28.06
CA GLU A 359 42.27 14.03 -29.37
C GLU A 359 41.51 15.27 -29.87
N GLU A 360 40.22 15.39 -29.52
CA GLU A 360 39.36 16.53 -29.83
C GLU A 360 39.54 17.72 -28.88
N SER A 361 40.37 17.59 -27.83
CA SER A 361 40.60 18.66 -26.84
C SER A 361 41.35 19.90 -27.36
N ILE A 362 41.79 19.85 -28.61
CA ILE A 362 42.43 20.95 -29.35
C ILE A 362 41.38 21.79 -30.11
N GLY A 363 40.17 21.25 -30.34
CA GLY A 363 39.06 21.91 -31.04
C GLY A 363 38.10 22.68 -30.13
N GLU A 364 36.93 23.03 -30.63
CA GLU A 364 35.88 23.70 -29.85
C GLU A 364 35.27 22.76 -28.79
N PRO A 365 35.10 23.22 -27.53
CA PRO A 365 34.51 22.40 -26.48
C PRO A 365 33.01 22.19 -26.71
N ILE A 366 32.49 21.03 -26.29
CA ILE A 366 31.05 20.73 -26.37
C ILE A 366 30.26 21.76 -25.55
N GLN A 367 30.79 22.09 -24.38
CA GLN A 367 30.28 23.17 -23.54
C GLN A 367 31.44 23.74 -22.73
N MET A 368 31.38 25.05 -22.48
CA MET A 368 32.25 25.74 -21.55
C MET A 368 31.41 26.30 -20.41
N ILE A 369 31.76 25.93 -19.20
CA ILE A 369 31.05 26.28 -17.97
C ILE A 369 31.92 27.28 -17.20
N ASN A 370 31.45 28.51 -17.03
CA ASN A 370 32.10 29.47 -16.15
C ASN A 370 31.64 29.21 -14.71
N LEU A 371 32.58 28.97 -13.81
CA LEU A 371 32.28 28.64 -12.43
C LEU A 371 32.07 29.87 -11.56
N LYS A 372 32.39 31.09 -12.01
CA LYS A 372 32.31 32.29 -11.16
C LYS A 372 30.88 32.51 -10.66
N GLY A 373 30.69 32.49 -9.33
CA GLY A 373 29.36 32.60 -8.71
C GLY A 373 28.56 31.30 -8.66
N CYS A 374 29.15 30.16 -9.04
CA CYS A 374 28.55 28.83 -8.90
C CYS A 374 28.48 28.38 -7.44
N GLU A 375 27.40 27.71 -7.05
CA GLU A 375 27.37 26.97 -5.79
C GLU A 375 27.94 25.56 -6.00
N VAL A 376 28.89 25.16 -5.15
CA VAL A 376 29.62 23.89 -5.28
C VAL A 376 29.34 23.02 -4.06
N ALA A 377 28.61 21.93 -4.25
CA ALA A 377 28.22 21.02 -3.17
C ALA A 377 28.85 19.63 -3.33
N PRO A 378 29.38 19.02 -2.24
CA PRO A 378 29.84 17.64 -2.23
C PRO A 378 28.67 16.64 -2.19
N ASP A 379 28.74 15.57 -2.98
CA ASP A 379 27.93 14.36 -2.82
C ASP A 379 28.88 13.15 -2.80
N VAL A 380 29.43 12.85 -1.62
CA VAL A 380 30.45 11.82 -1.44
C VAL A 380 29.98 10.74 -0.48
N ASN A 381 30.14 9.49 -0.91
CA ASN A 381 30.10 8.32 -0.05
C ASN A 381 31.39 7.52 -0.26
N VAL A 382 32.31 7.65 0.70
CA VAL A 382 33.64 7.02 0.65
C VAL A 382 33.55 5.49 0.67
N ALA A 383 32.57 4.93 1.40
CA ALA A 383 32.36 3.49 1.49
C ALA A 383 31.82 2.89 0.17
N ALA A 384 30.96 3.63 -0.52
CA ALA A 384 30.39 3.22 -1.81
C ALA A 384 31.22 3.66 -3.03
N GLN A 385 32.43 4.21 -2.84
CA GLN A 385 33.28 4.78 -3.90
C GLN A 385 32.52 5.80 -4.80
N LYS A 386 31.59 6.55 -4.20
CA LYS A 386 30.78 7.58 -4.87
C LYS A 386 31.43 8.93 -4.61
N PHE A 387 32.02 9.54 -5.63
CA PHE A 387 32.65 10.86 -5.55
C PHE A 387 32.00 11.81 -6.56
N LEU A 388 30.92 12.49 -6.16
CA LEU A 388 30.19 13.42 -7.01
C LEU A 388 30.35 14.87 -6.53
N ILE A 389 30.46 15.78 -7.50
CA ILE A 389 30.49 17.23 -7.31
C ILE A 389 29.27 17.79 -8.02
N ARG A 390 28.43 18.50 -7.27
CA ARG A 390 27.25 19.18 -7.80
C ARG A 390 27.57 20.66 -7.99
N LEU A 391 27.39 21.15 -9.21
CA LEU A 391 27.64 22.52 -9.63
C LEU A 391 26.31 23.16 -10.01
N LEU A 392 25.95 24.25 -9.34
CA LEU A 392 24.78 25.08 -9.66
C LEU A 392 25.27 26.38 -10.28
N ILE A 393 25.17 26.48 -11.61
CA ILE A 393 25.72 27.58 -12.40
C ILE A 393 24.60 28.57 -12.76
N PRO A 394 24.69 29.85 -12.36
CA PRO A 394 23.71 30.87 -12.76
C PRO A 394 23.71 31.09 -14.27
N ALA A 395 22.56 30.93 -14.93
CA ALA A 395 22.34 31.21 -16.35
C ALA A 395 21.14 32.16 -16.55
N PRO A 396 21.00 32.83 -17.72
CA PRO A 396 19.92 33.80 -17.96
C PRO A 396 18.51 33.19 -17.90
N GLU A 397 18.39 31.88 -18.12
CA GLU A 397 17.12 31.11 -18.13
C GLU A 397 16.86 30.37 -16.80
N GLY A 398 17.74 30.51 -15.80
CA GLY A 398 17.66 29.81 -14.51
C GLY A 398 19.00 29.27 -14.01
N MET A 399 18.99 28.44 -12.96
CA MET A 399 20.20 27.75 -12.47
C MET A 399 20.42 26.47 -13.27
N ASN A 400 21.57 26.34 -13.94
CA ASN A 400 21.98 25.11 -14.61
C ASN A 400 22.68 24.18 -13.62
N GLU A 401 22.15 22.97 -13.44
CA GLU A 401 22.74 21.96 -12.56
C GLU A 401 23.60 20.97 -13.34
N VAL A 402 24.86 20.80 -12.92
CA VAL A 402 25.83 19.88 -13.53
C VAL A 402 26.43 18.97 -12.47
N TYR A 403 26.46 17.67 -12.77
CA TYR A 403 27.05 16.65 -11.91
C TYR A 403 28.36 16.14 -12.50
N LEU A 404 29.47 16.30 -11.77
CA LEU A 404 30.76 15.72 -12.12
C LEU A 404 31.02 14.51 -11.23
N ARG A 405 31.28 13.35 -11.84
CA ARG A 405 31.67 12.13 -11.12
C ARG A 405 33.17 11.91 -11.26
N CYS A 406 33.86 11.79 -10.14
CA CYS A 406 35.26 11.40 -10.08
C CYS A 406 35.40 9.91 -9.81
N GLU A 407 36.51 9.33 -10.27
CA GLU A 407 36.80 7.89 -10.13
C GLU A 407 37.46 7.57 -8.78
N ASN A 408 38.26 8.48 -8.25
CA ASN A 408 39.03 8.25 -7.03
C ASN A 408 39.10 9.51 -6.14
N GLU A 409 39.48 9.30 -4.88
CA GLU A 409 39.57 10.36 -3.86
C GLU A 409 40.57 11.47 -4.21
N GLN A 410 41.66 11.10 -4.87
CA GLN A 410 42.71 12.07 -5.24
C GLN A 410 42.22 13.03 -6.32
N GLN A 411 41.55 12.49 -7.34
CA GLN A 411 40.91 13.24 -8.41
C GLN A 411 39.78 14.09 -7.84
N TYR A 412 38.91 13.52 -7.01
CA TYR A 412 37.84 14.26 -6.36
C TYR A 412 38.36 15.46 -5.55
N ALA A 413 39.40 15.27 -4.74
CA ALA A 413 39.96 16.36 -3.93
C ALA A 413 40.51 17.51 -4.79
N GLN A 414 41.15 17.19 -5.92
CA GLN A 414 41.66 18.19 -6.86
C GLN A 414 40.53 18.95 -7.58
N TRP A 415 39.54 18.22 -8.11
CA TRP A 415 38.42 18.83 -8.83
C TRP A 415 37.49 19.63 -7.91
N MET A 416 37.21 19.14 -6.70
CA MET A 416 36.41 19.86 -5.72
C MET A 416 37.11 21.14 -5.25
N ALA A 417 38.41 21.09 -4.95
CA ALA A 417 39.19 22.29 -4.61
C ALA A 417 39.18 23.29 -5.77
N GLY A 418 39.38 22.82 -7.00
CA GLY A 418 39.33 23.65 -8.20
C GLY A 418 37.98 24.33 -8.40
N CYS A 419 36.88 23.58 -8.23
CA CYS A 419 35.52 24.13 -8.34
C CYS A 419 35.23 25.17 -7.24
N ARG A 420 35.61 24.90 -5.98
CA ARG A 420 35.42 25.84 -4.86
C ARG A 420 36.23 27.13 -4.99
N LEU A 421 37.40 27.06 -5.60
CA LEU A 421 38.19 28.26 -5.92
C LEU A 421 37.63 28.98 -7.15
N GLY A 422 37.27 28.24 -8.19
CA GLY A 422 36.63 28.77 -9.39
C GLY A 422 35.33 29.52 -9.08
N SER A 423 34.53 29.05 -8.13
CA SER A 423 33.32 29.76 -7.70
C SER A 423 33.58 31.11 -7.05
N LYS A 424 34.69 31.20 -6.31
CA LYS A 424 35.19 32.45 -5.71
C LYS A 424 35.97 33.31 -6.71
N GLY A 425 36.04 32.92 -7.98
CA GLY A 425 36.78 33.62 -9.03
C GLY A 425 38.30 33.50 -8.92
N LYS A 426 38.80 32.51 -8.17
CA LYS A 426 40.23 32.22 -7.99
C LYS A 426 40.67 31.10 -8.92
N THR A 427 41.89 31.18 -9.42
CA THR A 427 42.46 30.17 -10.33
C THR A 427 43.19 29.08 -9.54
N LEU A 428 43.54 27.98 -10.23
CA LEU A 428 44.36 26.89 -9.66
C LEU A 428 45.78 27.33 -9.26
N ALA A 429 46.20 28.55 -9.66
CA ALA A 429 47.49 29.14 -9.30
C ALA A 429 47.47 29.90 -7.96
N ASP A 430 46.31 30.05 -7.33
CA ASP A 430 46.19 30.66 -6.00
C ASP A 430 46.88 29.77 -4.94
N SER A 431 47.62 30.38 -4.03
CA SER A 431 48.37 29.68 -2.98
C SER A 431 47.48 28.83 -2.06
N SER A 432 46.18 29.12 -1.99
CA SER A 432 45.19 28.35 -1.24
C SER A 432 44.74 27.04 -1.91
N PHE A 433 45.10 26.78 -3.18
CA PHE A 433 44.69 25.54 -3.85
C PHE A 433 45.25 24.29 -3.19
N GLN A 434 46.53 24.30 -2.81
CA GLN A 434 47.15 23.16 -2.15
C GLN A 434 46.61 22.94 -0.72
N SER A 435 46.33 24.02 0.02
CA SER A 435 45.76 23.91 1.36
C SER A 435 44.30 23.42 1.34
N GLU A 436 43.51 23.82 0.33
CA GLU A 436 42.14 23.33 0.14
C GLU A 436 42.13 21.83 -0.21
N ILE A 437 43.04 21.36 -1.08
CA ILE A 437 43.20 19.92 -1.37
C ILE A 437 43.53 19.15 -0.09
N GLN A 438 44.45 19.66 0.72
CA GLN A 438 44.84 19.01 1.97
C GLN A 438 43.70 19.00 2.99
N SER A 439 42.91 20.08 3.06
CA SER A 439 41.69 20.16 3.88
C SER A 439 40.66 19.10 3.47
N ILE A 440 40.38 18.97 2.17
CA ILE A 440 39.44 17.97 1.63
C ILE A 440 39.93 16.55 1.89
N ARG A 441 41.24 16.29 1.71
CA ARG A 441 41.83 14.97 2.02
C ARG A 441 41.73 14.63 3.50
N SER A 442 41.99 15.59 4.39
CA SER A 442 41.84 15.41 5.84
C SER A 442 40.37 15.12 6.21
N PHE A 443 39.41 15.81 5.58
CA PHE A 443 37.98 15.57 5.78
C PHE A 443 37.56 14.16 5.30
N LEU A 444 38.04 13.72 4.13
CA LEU A 444 37.79 12.36 3.63
C LEU A 444 38.43 11.30 4.53
N ALA A 445 39.63 11.55 5.07
CA ALA A 445 40.29 10.66 6.01
C ALA A 445 39.54 10.59 7.36
N MET A 446 39.00 11.71 7.86
CA MET A 446 38.14 11.74 9.05
C MET A 446 36.85 10.93 8.87
N GLN A 447 36.24 10.98 7.68
CA GLN A 447 35.10 10.13 7.37
C GLN A 447 35.47 8.64 7.33
N LYS A 448 36.69 8.28 6.89
CA LYS A 448 37.21 6.91 6.97
C LYS A 448 37.51 6.46 8.40
N THR A 449 37.98 7.35 9.26
CA THR A 449 38.21 7.02 10.69
C THR A 449 36.90 6.90 11.44
N ASN A 450 35.86 7.68 11.11
CA ASN A 450 34.53 7.49 11.70
C ASN A 450 33.83 6.21 11.21
N SER A 451 34.16 5.70 10.01
CA SER A 451 33.69 4.39 9.55
C SER A 451 34.51 3.20 10.07
N SER A 452 35.73 3.43 10.56
CA SER A 452 36.60 2.37 11.14
C SER A 452 36.71 2.40 12.67
N SER A 453 36.25 3.47 13.34
CA SER A 453 36.18 3.58 14.81
C SER A 453 34.78 3.41 15.40
N SER A 454 33.83 2.87 14.62
CA SER A 454 32.60 2.23 15.14
C SER A 454 32.80 0.72 15.34
N SER A 455 34.05 0.30 15.56
CA SER A 455 34.44 -1.03 16.03
C SER A 455 34.99 -1.00 17.46
N ALA A 456 34.28 -0.35 18.38
CA ALA A 456 34.38 -0.65 19.82
C ALA A 456 33.15 -0.09 20.55
N ASN A 457 32.42 -0.99 21.21
CA ASN A 457 31.32 -0.75 22.14
C ASN A 457 29.98 -0.33 21.51
N ALA A 458 29.51 -1.09 20.51
CA ALA A 458 28.12 -1.50 20.61
C ALA A 458 28.04 -2.32 21.90
N SER A 459 27.28 -1.83 22.88
CA SER A 459 26.70 -2.73 23.87
C SER A 459 26.24 -3.98 23.15
N GLU A 460 26.59 -5.17 23.65
CA GLU A 460 25.89 -6.40 23.31
C GLU A 460 24.40 -6.23 23.67
N GLU A 461 23.64 -5.48 22.89
CA GLU A 461 22.21 -5.67 22.79
C GLU A 461 22.06 -7.03 22.16
N SER A 462 21.93 -8.03 23.03
CA SER A 462 21.79 -9.42 22.66
C SER A 462 20.70 -9.52 21.58
N ILE A 463 21.10 -9.81 20.34
CA ILE A 463 20.16 -9.99 19.22
C ILE A 463 19.13 -11.01 19.67
N ASN A 464 17.88 -10.59 19.80
CA ASN A 464 16.79 -11.50 20.15
C ASN A 464 16.45 -12.34 18.91
N THR A 465 17.26 -13.34 18.62
CA THR A 465 17.13 -14.17 17.42
C THR A 465 15.81 -14.93 17.38
N HIS A 466 15.16 -15.12 18.52
CA HIS A 466 13.87 -15.81 18.63
C HIS A 466 12.66 -14.96 18.24
N SER A 467 12.78 -13.63 18.18
CA SER A 467 11.73 -12.77 17.62
C SER A 467 11.80 -12.65 16.09
N LEU A 468 12.86 -13.17 15.46
CA LEU A 468 13.14 -13.03 14.03
C LEU A 468 12.81 -14.30 13.22
N VAL A 469 12.57 -15.43 13.89
CA VAL A 469 12.32 -16.72 13.26
C VAL A 469 11.03 -17.36 13.75
N SER A 470 10.45 -18.25 12.94
CA SER A 470 9.21 -18.94 13.33
C SER A 470 9.42 -19.88 14.54
N PRO A 471 8.34 -20.22 15.27
CA PRO A 471 8.44 -21.08 16.45
C PRO A 471 9.03 -22.48 16.18
N ARG A 472 8.91 -23.02 14.96
CA ARG A 472 9.59 -24.28 14.56
C ARG A 472 11.10 -24.19 14.73
N TYR A 473 11.71 -23.10 14.28
CA TYR A 473 13.17 -22.89 14.36
C TYR A 473 13.60 -22.48 15.76
N HIS A 474 12.77 -21.74 16.49
CA HIS A 474 12.97 -21.47 17.92
C HIS A 474 13.05 -22.76 18.75
N LYS A 475 12.19 -23.74 18.47
CA LYS A 475 12.22 -25.05 19.16
C LYS A 475 13.38 -25.94 18.72
N LYS A 476 13.79 -25.86 17.44
CA LYS A 476 14.85 -26.70 16.85
C LYS A 476 16.25 -26.26 17.28
N TYR A 477 16.50 -24.96 17.39
CA TYR A 477 17.84 -24.41 17.59
C TYR A 477 17.94 -23.52 18.84
N LYS A 478 19.06 -23.63 19.56
CA LYS A 478 19.37 -22.72 20.67
C LYS A 478 19.82 -21.35 20.14
N PRO A 479 19.65 -20.24 20.90
CA PRO A 479 20.08 -18.91 20.47
C PRO A 479 21.54 -18.87 19.99
N LYS A 480 22.44 -19.56 20.72
CA LYS A 480 23.88 -19.65 20.39
C LYS A 480 24.18 -20.27 19.02
N GLN A 481 23.24 -21.04 18.46
CA GLN A 481 23.36 -21.64 17.12
C GLN A 481 22.68 -20.80 16.05
N LEU A 482 21.60 -20.11 16.39
CA LEU A 482 20.86 -19.23 15.48
C LEU A 482 21.63 -17.93 15.18
N THR A 483 22.23 -17.31 16.20
CA THR A 483 22.89 -16.01 16.06
C THR A 483 23.98 -16.02 14.98
N PRO A 484 24.93 -16.98 14.95
CA PRO A 484 25.96 -17.00 13.91
C PRO A 484 25.38 -17.16 12.50
N ARG A 485 24.32 -17.97 12.34
CA ARG A 485 23.68 -18.23 11.04
C ARG A 485 22.94 -17.00 10.50
N ILE A 486 22.23 -16.29 11.37
CA ILE A 486 21.57 -15.03 11.00
C ILE A 486 22.61 -13.95 10.68
N LEU A 487 23.70 -13.88 11.47
CA LEU A 487 24.77 -12.91 11.22
C LEU A 487 25.56 -13.20 9.94
N ASP A 488 25.72 -14.47 9.56
CA ASP A 488 26.32 -14.85 8.28
C ASP A 488 25.45 -14.38 7.11
N ALA A 489 24.14 -14.66 7.15
CA ALA A 489 23.20 -14.15 6.16
C ALA A 489 23.12 -12.61 6.15
N TYR A 490 23.29 -11.96 7.31
CA TYR A 490 23.28 -10.50 7.45
C TYR A 490 24.40 -9.81 6.65
N GLN A 491 25.57 -10.45 6.49
CA GLN A 491 26.67 -9.87 5.71
C GLN A 491 26.27 -9.54 4.27
N ASN A 492 25.33 -10.32 3.69
CA ASN A 492 24.84 -10.12 2.33
C ASN A 492 23.83 -8.98 2.20
N VAL A 493 23.23 -8.52 3.30
CA VAL A 493 22.14 -7.53 3.31
C VAL A 493 22.50 -6.23 4.05
N ALA A 494 23.62 -6.19 4.77
CA ALA A 494 24.03 -5.08 5.62
C ALA A 494 24.20 -3.73 4.89
N GLN A 495 24.38 -3.74 3.56
CA GLN A 495 24.56 -2.53 2.74
C GLN A 495 23.26 -2.03 2.08
N LEU A 496 22.14 -2.75 2.24
CA LEU A 496 20.87 -2.36 1.63
C LEU A 496 20.28 -1.13 2.33
N SER A 497 19.64 -0.25 1.56
CA SER A 497 18.78 0.80 2.13
C SER A 497 17.54 0.17 2.79
N LEU A 498 16.80 0.94 3.60
CA LEU A 498 15.56 0.46 4.21
C LEU A 498 14.57 -0.05 3.15
N THR A 499 14.37 0.74 2.10
CA THR A 499 13.49 0.42 0.97
C THR A 499 13.97 -0.84 0.24
N ASP A 500 15.26 -0.93 -0.08
CA ASP A 500 15.79 -2.09 -0.79
C ASP A 500 15.69 -3.36 0.04
N ALA A 501 15.88 -3.26 1.37
CA ALA A 501 15.71 -4.39 2.28
C ALA A 501 14.25 -4.87 2.34
N LEU A 502 13.28 -3.95 2.41
CA LEU A 502 11.85 -4.27 2.35
C LEU A 502 11.48 -4.93 1.01
N MET A 503 11.92 -4.34 -0.10
CA MET A 503 11.69 -4.89 -1.44
C MET A 503 12.34 -6.27 -1.59
N ARG A 504 13.55 -6.47 -1.07
CA ARG A 504 14.25 -7.75 -1.12
C ARG A 504 13.52 -8.82 -0.31
N PHE A 505 13.01 -8.46 0.87
CA PHE A 505 12.19 -9.37 1.68
C PHE A 505 10.97 -9.83 0.90
N LEU A 506 10.25 -8.90 0.27
CA LEU A 506 9.05 -9.18 -0.52
C LEU A 506 9.37 -10.03 -1.77
N GLN A 507 10.47 -9.77 -2.45
CA GLN A 507 10.91 -10.57 -3.60
C GLN A 507 11.18 -12.03 -3.22
N ILE A 508 11.84 -12.26 -2.08
CA ILE A 508 12.11 -13.62 -1.58
C ILE A 508 10.79 -14.29 -1.20
N TRP A 509 9.89 -13.57 -0.53
CA TRP A 509 8.57 -14.07 -0.17
C TRP A 509 7.72 -14.43 -1.40
N GLN A 510 7.78 -13.64 -2.47
CA GLN A 510 7.11 -13.89 -3.74
C GLN A 510 7.66 -15.12 -4.49
N ALA A 511 8.94 -15.44 -4.27
CA ALA A 511 9.58 -16.60 -4.88
C ALA A 511 9.23 -17.94 -4.20
N LEU A 512 8.57 -17.92 -3.04
CA LEU A 512 8.18 -19.13 -2.33
C LEU A 512 7.13 -19.93 -3.13
N PRO A 513 7.18 -21.28 -3.12
CA PRO A 513 6.30 -22.12 -3.93
C PRO A 513 4.79 -21.89 -3.69
N ASP A 514 4.43 -21.64 -2.43
CA ASP A 514 3.05 -21.47 -1.99
C ASP A 514 2.58 -20.01 -1.99
N PHE A 515 3.39 -19.10 -2.53
CA PHE A 515 3.06 -17.68 -2.58
C PHE A 515 1.74 -17.44 -3.32
N GLY A 516 0.87 -16.64 -2.70
CA GLY A 516 -0.40 -16.22 -3.27
C GLY A 516 -1.48 -17.30 -3.37
N LEU A 517 -1.30 -18.45 -2.71
CA LEU A 517 -2.31 -19.51 -2.66
C LEU A 517 -3.35 -19.26 -1.56
N ALA A 518 -4.60 -19.10 -1.95
CA ALA A 518 -5.75 -19.17 -1.06
C ALA A 518 -6.40 -20.56 -1.14
N TYR A 519 -6.47 -21.27 -0.01
CA TYR A 519 -7.06 -22.60 0.06
C TYR A 519 -8.54 -22.55 0.43
N VAL A 520 -9.37 -23.36 -0.22
CA VAL A 520 -10.80 -23.56 0.10
C VAL A 520 -11.12 -25.05 0.01
N VAL A 521 -11.84 -25.59 1.00
CA VAL A 521 -12.30 -26.98 0.95
C VAL A 521 -13.52 -27.07 0.04
N VAL A 522 -13.43 -27.91 -0.98
CA VAL A 522 -14.46 -28.08 -2.01
C VAL A 522 -14.77 -29.56 -2.21
N ARG A 523 -15.96 -29.83 -2.76
CA ARG A 523 -16.37 -31.14 -3.23
C ARG A 523 -16.58 -31.09 -4.74
N PHE A 524 -15.71 -31.74 -5.49
CA PHE A 524 -15.83 -31.83 -6.95
C PHE A 524 -17.02 -32.68 -7.36
N LYS A 525 -17.70 -32.30 -8.44
CA LYS A 525 -18.81 -33.04 -9.02
C LYS A 525 -18.33 -34.45 -9.40
N GLY A 526 -19.00 -35.47 -8.86
CA GLY A 526 -18.64 -36.88 -9.04
C GLY A 526 -17.64 -37.43 -8.02
N SER A 527 -17.01 -36.58 -7.20
CA SER A 527 -16.21 -37.01 -6.05
C SER A 527 -17.07 -37.15 -4.80
N ARG A 528 -16.83 -38.20 -4.02
CA ARG A 528 -17.45 -38.39 -2.69
C ARG A 528 -16.59 -37.85 -1.55
N LYS A 529 -15.34 -37.51 -1.84
CA LYS A 529 -14.38 -37.01 -0.85
C LYS A 529 -14.29 -35.49 -0.95
N ASP A 530 -14.08 -34.86 0.20
CA ASP A 530 -13.72 -33.46 0.25
C ASP A 530 -12.24 -33.31 -0.14
N GLU A 531 -11.96 -32.25 -0.88
CA GLU A 531 -10.65 -31.96 -1.45
C GLU A 531 -10.37 -30.46 -1.28
N VAL A 532 -9.14 -30.02 -1.56
CA VAL A 532 -8.79 -28.61 -1.45
C VAL A 532 -8.58 -28.00 -2.84
N LEU A 533 -9.23 -26.85 -3.05
CA LEU A 533 -8.95 -25.97 -4.16
C LEU A 533 -8.02 -24.85 -3.68
N GLY A 534 -6.82 -24.79 -4.25
CA GLY A 534 -5.94 -23.64 -4.13
C GLY A 534 -6.22 -22.65 -5.26
N ILE A 535 -6.40 -21.39 -4.91
CA ILE A 535 -6.64 -20.28 -5.84
C ILE A 535 -5.39 -19.41 -5.83
N ALA A 536 -4.71 -19.34 -6.98
CA ALA A 536 -3.51 -18.52 -7.17
C ALA A 536 -3.79 -17.38 -8.16
N PRO A 537 -2.87 -16.42 -8.32
CA PRO A 537 -3.06 -15.30 -9.23
C PRO A 537 -3.23 -15.67 -10.71
N ASN A 538 -2.64 -16.79 -11.13
CA ASN A 538 -2.63 -17.21 -12.54
C ASN A 538 -3.23 -18.61 -12.79
N ARG A 539 -3.63 -19.31 -11.72
CA ARG A 539 -4.04 -20.73 -11.79
C ARG A 539 -4.91 -21.14 -10.63
N LEU A 540 -5.68 -22.19 -10.85
CA LEU A 540 -6.35 -23.00 -9.83
C LEU A 540 -5.61 -24.33 -9.69
N ILE A 541 -5.44 -24.81 -8.46
CA ILE A 541 -4.83 -26.10 -8.17
C ILE A 541 -5.78 -26.97 -7.35
N ARG A 542 -5.88 -28.25 -7.71
CA ARG A 542 -6.59 -29.27 -6.94
C ARG A 542 -5.59 -30.06 -6.14
N ILE A 543 -5.81 -30.12 -4.82
CA ILE A 543 -4.96 -30.81 -3.86
C ILE A 543 -5.78 -31.94 -3.24
N ASP A 544 -5.24 -33.16 -3.29
CA ASP A 544 -5.84 -34.30 -2.63
C ASP A 544 -5.51 -34.27 -1.13
N LEU A 545 -6.53 -34.39 -0.28
CA LEU A 545 -6.34 -34.33 1.18
C LEU A 545 -5.63 -35.54 1.78
N SER A 546 -5.66 -36.69 1.10
CA SER A 546 -5.04 -37.92 1.60
C SER A 546 -3.54 -37.96 1.31
N VAL A 547 -3.09 -37.34 0.22
CA VAL A 547 -1.68 -37.30 -0.17
C VAL A 547 -1.02 -35.96 0.16
N GLY A 548 -1.79 -34.85 0.14
CA GLY A 548 -1.27 -33.50 0.31
C GLY A 548 -0.63 -32.90 -0.95
N ASP A 549 -0.60 -33.66 -2.04
CA ASP A 549 0.03 -33.26 -3.30
C ASP A 549 -0.96 -32.63 -4.30
N VAL A 550 -0.41 -31.81 -5.20
CA VAL A 550 -1.15 -31.21 -6.31
C VAL A 550 -1.50 -32.29 -7.33
N VAL A 551 -2.79 -32.58 -7.48
CA VAL A 551 -3.32 -33.55 -8.45
C VAL A 551 -3.46 -32.95 -9.83
N LYS A 552 -3.96 -31.71 -9.90
CA LYS A 552 -4.29 -31.06 -11.17
C LYS A 552 -4.17 -29.55 -11.07
N THR A 553 -3.72 -28.93 -12.15
CA THR A 553 -3.57 -27.48 -12.27
C THR A 553 -4.32 -26.99 -13.48
N TRP A 554 -5.12 -25.93 -13.32
CA TRP A 554 -5.82 -25.23 -14.39
C TRP A 554 -5.33 -23.79 -14.46
N ARG A 555 -5.01 -23.29 -15.65
CA ARG A 555 -4.51 -21.92 -15.84
C ARG A 555 -5.63 -20.99 -16.26
N TYR A 556 -5.62 -19.75 -15.77
CA TYR A 556 -6.63 -18.74 -16.13
C TYR A 556 -6.59 -18.37 -17.62
N ASN A 557 -5.43 -18.43 -18.27
CA ASN A 557 -5.31 -18.17 -19.71
C ASN A 557 -6.18 -19.10 -20.57
N ASN A 558 -6.49 -20.31 -20.08
CA ASN A 558 -7.30 -21.28 -20.79
C ASN A 558 -8.77 -21.22 -20.34
N MET A 559 -9.13 -20.32 -19.42
CA MET A 559 -10.49 -20.22 -18.88
C MET A 559 -11.34 -19.37 -19.83
N LYS A 560 -12.48 -19.90 -20.24
CA LYS A 560 -13.43 -19.19 -21.10
C LYS A 560 -14.46 -18.42 -20.29
N GLN A 561 -15.07 -19.08 -19.32
CA GLN A 561 -16.12 -18.52 -18.48
C GLN A 561 -16.27 -19.34 -17.19
N TRP A 562 -16.86 -18.72 -16.18
CA TRP A 562 -17.34 -19.40 -14.98
C TRP A 562 -18.76 -18.97 -14.67
N ASN A 563 -19.53 -19.89 -14.09
CA ASN A 563 -20.89 -19.65 -13.65
C ASN A 563 -21.07 -20.20 -12.23
N VAL A 564 -21.88 -19.53 -11.42
CA VAL A 564 -22.27 -19.99 -10.09
C VAL A 564 -23.77 -20.23 -10.11
N ASN A 565 -24.16 -21.48 -9.90
CA ASN A 565 -25.54 -21.82 -9.62
C ASN A 565 -25.78 -21.67 -8.12
N TRP A 566 -26.47 -20.59 -7.74
CA TRP A 566 -26.73 -20.22 -6.35
C TRP A 566 -27.72 -21.16 -5.66
N ASP A 567 -28.66 -21.77 -6.39
CA ASP A 567 -29.67 -22.68 -5.83
C ASP A 567 -29.02 -23.96 -5.28
N ILE A 568 -28.07 -24.52 -6.03
CA ILE A 568 -27.33 -25.73 -5.63
C ILE A 568 -25.95 -25.41 -5.03
N ARG A 569 -25.61 -24.11 -4.87
CA ARG A 569 -24.31 -23.60 -4.41
C ARG A 569 -23.14 -24.30 -5.11
N GLN A 570 -23.20 -24.39 -6.43
CA GLN A 570 -22.18 -25.05 -7.25
C GLN A 570 -21.56 -24.06 -8.22
N MET A 571 -20.23 -24.03 -8.26
CA MET A 571 -19.46 -23.30 -9.25
C MET A 571 -19.10 -24.25 -10.40
N ALA A 572 -19.26 -23.78 -11.63
CA ALA A 572 -18.83 -24.45 -12.86
C ALA A 572 -17.88 -23.55 -13.64
N ILE A 573 -16.75 -24.09 -14.09
CA ILE A 573 -15.74 -23.36 -14.85
C ILE A 573 -15.45 -24.13 -16.14
N GLU A 574 -15.53 -23.43 -17.26
CA GLU A 574 -15.24 -23.94 -18.59
C GLU A 574 -13.85 -23.48 -19.03
N PHE A 575 -13.02 -24.45 -19.40
CA PHE A 575 -11.71 -24.22 -20.01
C PHE A 575 -11.70 -24.64 -21.48
N GLU A 576 -10.69 -24.15 -22.20
CA GLU A 576 -10.38 -24.62 -23.56
C GLU A 576 -10.14 -26.13 -23.61
N GLY A 577 -10.44 -26.74 -24.77
CA GLY A 577 -10.34 -28.18 -24.97
C GLY A 577 -11.47 -29.00 -24.33
N ASN A 578 -12.66 -28.41 -24.16
CA ASN A 578 -13.85 -29.05 -23.56
C ASN A 578 -13.62 -29.57 -22.13
N VAL A 579 -12.71 -28.94 -21.40
CA VAL A 579 -12.43 -29.28 -20.00
C VAL A 579 -13.35 -28.47 -19.10
N ASN A 580 -14.36 -29.13 -18.54
CA ASN A 580 -15.30 -28.52 -17.59
C ASN A 580 -15.05 -29.04 -16.19
N ILE A 581 -14.97 -28.13 -15.22
CA ILE A 581 -14.93 -28.49 -13.80
C ILE A 581 -16.16 -27.93 -13.10
N ALA A 582 -16.68 -28.68 -12.14
CA ALA A 582 -17.74 -28.21 -11.27
C ALA A 582 -17.48 -28.68 -9.84
N PHE A 583 -17.72 -27.81 -8.86
CA PHE A 583 -17.52 -28.11 -7.44
C PHE A 583 -18.44 -27.26 -6.56
N SER A 584 -18.75 -27.76 -5.37
CA SER A 584 -19.45 -27.03 -4.31
C SER A 584 -18.48 -26.71 -3.18
N CYS A 585 -18.57 -25.52 -2.58
CA CYS A 585 -17.71 -25.15 -1.45
C CYS A 585 -18.27 -25.72 -0.14
N VAL A 586 -17.38 -26.21 0.74
CA VAL A 586 -17.74 -26.83 2.03
C VAL A 586 -17.45 -25.88 3.19
N THR A 587 -16.25 -25.28 3.22
CA THR A 587 -15.82 -24.40 4.32
C THR A 587 -16.11 -22.92 4.09
N ALA A 588 -16.54 -22.54 2.88
CA ALA A 588 -16.74 -21.16 2.47
C ALA A 588 -17.96 -21.05 1.55
N ASP A 589 -18.49 -19.84 1.38
CA ASP A 589 -19.48 -19.57 0.34
C ASP A 589 -18.82 -19.62 -1.05
N CYS A 590 -19.53 -20.16 -2.05
CA CYS A 590 -19.12 -20.12 -3.45
C CYS A 590 -18.89 -18.68 -3.95
N LYS A 591 -19.53 -17.69 -3.33
CA LYS A 591 -19.29 -16.27 -3.58
C LYS A 591 -17.84 -15.85 -3.35
N ILE A 592 -17.18 -16.40 -2.33
CA ILE A 592 -15.77 -16.07 -2.03
C ILE A 592 -14.88 -16.54 -3.18
N VAL A 593 -15.07 -17.78 -3.65
CA VAL A 593 -14.28 -18.34 -4.77
C VAL A 593 -14.57 -17.58 -6.07
N HIS A 594 -15.84 -17.26 -6.33
CA HIS A 594 -16.25 -16.43 -7.46
C HIS A 594 -15.56 -15.06 -7.45
N GLU A 595 -15.56 -14.38 -6.31
CA GLU A 595 -14.92 -13.09 -6.16
C GLU A 595 -13.39 -13.19 -6.33
N PHE A 596 -12.74 -14.20 -5.77
CA PHE A 596 -11.29 -14.38 -5.95
C PHE A 596 -10.91 -14.55 -7.43
N ILE A 597 -11.64 -15.38 -8.16
CA ILE A 597 -11.40 -15.60 -9.60
C ILE A 597 -11.64 -14.29 -10.37
N GLY A 598 -12.79 -13.63 -10.15
CA GLY A 598 -13.12 -12.36 -10.78
C GLY A 598 -12.11 -11.25 -10.49
N GLY A 599 -11.64 -11.15 -9.25
CA GLY A 599 -10.63 -10.19 -8.82
C GLY A 599 -9.25 -10.45 -9.41
N TYR A 600 -8.80 -11.72 -9.46
CA TYR A 600 -7.54 -12.06 -10.13
C TYR A 600 -7.55 -11.75 -11.62
N ILE A 601 -8.67 -12.01 -12.30
CA ILE A 601 -8.86 -11.61 -13.70
C ILE A 601 -8.84 -10.09 -13.82
N PHE A 602 -9.58 -9.37 -12.96
CA PHE A 602 -9.62 -7.91 -12.98
C PHE A 602 -8.20 -7.31 -12.90
N MET A 603 -7.37 -7.76 -11.96
CA MET A 603 -6.00 -7.25 -11.85
C MET A 603 -5.15 -7.60 -13.08
N SER A 604 -5.35 -8.77 -13.70
CA SER A 604 -4.63 -9.15 -14.92
C SER A 604 -4.98 -8.27 -16.13
N THR A 605 -6.15 -7.61 -16.12
CA THR A 605 -6.56 -6.67 -17.19
C THR A 605 -5.91 -5.29 -17.08
N ARG A 606 -5.15 -5.02 -16.01
CA ARG A 606 -4.46 -3.74 -15.84
C ARG A 606 -3.24 -3.66 -16.78
N SER A 607 -3.31 -2.78 -17.77
CA SER A 607 -2.19 -2.47 -18.67
C SER A 607 -1.33 -1.33 -18.11
N ARG A 608 -0.01 -1.37 -18.34
CA ARG A 608 0.98 -0.31 -17.98
C ARG A 608 0.67 1.10 -18.48
N GLU A 609 -0.23 1.26 -19.45
CA GLU A 609 -0.42 2.51 -20.20
C GLU A 609 -1.80 3.18 -20.04
N LYS A 610 -2.73 2.61 -19.26
CA LYS A 610 -4.09 3.16 -19.15
C LYS A 610 -4.37 3.61 -17.72
N SER A 611 -4.60 4.92 -17.59
CA SER A 611 -5.26 5.66 -16.49
C SER A 611 -5.21 5.03 -15.10
N GLU A 612 -4.67 5.74 -14.12
CA GLU A 612 -4.73 5.36 -12.70
C GLU A 612 -6.16 5.18 -12.15
N THR A 613 -7.17 5.60 -12.91
CA THR A 613 -8.59 5.39 -12.58
C THR A 613 -8.98 3.93 -12.75
N LEU A 614 -9.39 3.28 -11.66
CA LEU A 614 -9.91 1.91 -11.66
C LEU A 614 -11.27 1.83 -12.37
N ASN A 615 -11.47 0.78 -13.16
CA ASN A 615 -12.76 0.49 -13.77
C ASN A 615 -13.66 -0.29 -12.80
N GLU A 616 -14.35 0.45 -11.93
CA GLU A 616 -15.24 -0.11 -10.90
C GLU A 616 -16.38 -0.96 -11.50
N GLU A 617 -16.93 -0.53 -12.64
CA GLU A 617 -18.01 -1.25 -13.32
C GLU A 617 -17.53 -2.64 -13.78
N LEU A 618 -16.32 -2.74 -14.32
CA LEU A 618 -15.73 -4.02 -14.69
C LEU A 618 -15.49 -4.90 -13.46
N PHE A 619 -14.99 -4.33 -12.36
CA PHE A 619 -14.79 -5.08 -11.12
C PHE A 619 -16.11 -5.69 -10.62
N HIS A 620 -17.19 -4.90 -10.57
CA HIS A 620 -18.51 -5.38 -10.14
C HIS A 620 -19.13 -6.38 -11.13
N LYS A 621 -18.88 -6.25 -12.44
CA LYS A 621 -19.30 -7.28 -13.42
C LYS A 621 -18.60 -8.62 -13.18
N LEU A 622 -17.33 -8.61 -12.79
CA LEU A 622 -16.53 -9.82 -12.57
C LEU A 622 -16.76 -10.45 -11.19
N THR A 623 -17.16 -9.67 -10.18
CA THR A 623 -17.23 -10.12 -8.77
C THR A 623 -18.64 -10.11 -8.17
N GLY A 624 -19.55 -9.30 -8.71
CA GLY A 624 -20.86 -9.03 -8.12
C GLY A 624 -21.92 -10.09 -8.37
N GLY A 625 -21.74 -10.96 -9.37
CA GLY A 625 -22.74 -11.97 -9.73
C GLY A 625 -24.04 -11.34 -10.26
N HIS A 626 -25.19 -11.99 -10.03
CA HIS A 626 -26.51 -11.56 -10.55
C HIS A 626 -27.09 -10.31 -9.86
N GLU A 627 -26.51 -9.83 -8.75
CA GLU A 627 -27.01 -8.70 -7.96
C GLU A 627 -26.40 -7.33 -8.36
N ALA A 628 -25.49 -7.31 -9.33
CA ALA A 628 -24.64 -6.14 -9.63
C ALA A 628 -25.23 -5.07 -10.58
N LEU A 629 -26.55 -5.04 -10.78
CA LEU A 629 -27.23 -4.00 -11.57
C LEU A 629 -28.52 -3.50 -10.91
#